data_AF-A0A537TKE0-F1
#
_entry.id   AF-A0A537TKE0-F1
#
_cell.length_a   1.000
_cell.length_b   1.000
_cell.length_c   1.000
_cell.angle_alpha   90.00
_cell.angle_beta   90.00
_cell.angle_gamma   90.00
#
_symmetry.space_group_name_H-M   'P 1'
#
loop_
_entity.id
_entity.type
_entity.pdbx_description
1 polymer ?
#
loop_
_entity_poly.entity_id
_entity_poly.type
_entity_poly.pdbx_seq_one_letter_code
_entity_poly.pdbx_strand_id
1 'polypeptide(L)'
;GVSLHERTRVLRLDAGSPNVLITPGGRIRTEEVVVAVNAAAAGWGPTRRRLTNFGSYVVLTEPRPDLVEEIGWTGGEAITDGRMFVHYFRTTPDGRVLMGSGSGPIGFGGRLDGRFSNDLPTAARAEAGLRTLLPGLDEARVECAWGGPIDVSADRLPFFGTVPDSRVHYGAGYSGHGAGPSWLGGQILASLALRADDEWTALPLVTRKVPRLVPEPIKGLGGAVVRAATLAVEDAAADGREAALPVRAVAALPRLVGMRIGQR
;
A
#
# COMPACT_ATOMS: atom_id res chain seq x y z
N GLY A 1 16.92 -18.31 20.13
CA GLY A 1 16.75 -17.03 19.40
C GLY A 1 16.03 -17.27 18.08
N VAL A 2 15.77 -16.22 17.29
CA VAL A 2 15.17 -16.31 15.95
C VAL A 2 16.27 -16.43 14.89
N SER A 3 16.08 -17.31 13.89
CA SER A 3 16.98 -17.43 12.74
C SER A 3 16.46 -16.63 11.56
N LEU A 4 17.30 -15.74 11.02
CA LEU A 4 16.98 -14.93 9.84
C LEU A 4 17.71 -15.46 8.61
N HIS A 5 16.95 -15.78 7.55
CA HIS A 5 17.47 -16.24 6.27
C HIS A 5 17.11 -15.23 5.17
N GLU A 6 17.94 -14.21 5.01
CA GLU A 6 17.78 -13.23 3.94
C GLU A 6 18.10 -13.81 2.56
N ARG A 7 17.65 -13.13 1.49
CA ARG A 7 17.86 -13.53 0.09
C ARG A 7 17.41 -14.97 -0.23
N THR A 8 16.52 -15.51 0.59
CA THR A 8 15.99 -16.88 0.47
C THR A 8 14.53 -16.82 0.06
N ARG A 9 14.29 -16.71 -1.25
CA ARG A 9 12.92 -16.60 -1.78
C ARG A 9 12.19 -17.93 -1.65
N VAL A 10 11.01 -17.90 -1.04
CA VAL A 10 10.03 -19.00 -1.13
C VAL A 10 9.37 -18.95 -2.50
N LEU A 11 9.50 -20.02 -3.26
CA LEU A 11 8.94 -20.18 -4.62
C LEU A 11 7.54 -20.78 -4.57
N ARG A 12 7.29 -21.68 -3.61
CA ARG A 12 6.04 -22.40 -3.45
C ARG A 12 5.84 -22.81 -2.00
N LEU A 13 4.59 -22.74 -1.54
CA LEU A 13 4.14 -23.26 -0.26
C LEU A 13 3.15 -24.38 -0.52
N ASP A 14 3.51 -25.59 -0.09
CA ASP A 14 2.63 -26.75 -0.10
C ASP A 14 2.02 -26.88 1.29
N ALA A 15 0.76 -26.48 1.41
CA ALA A 15 0.02 -26.62 2.65
C ALA A 15 -0.26 -28.11 2.92
N GLY A 16 0.00 -28.56 4.15
CA GLY A 16 -0.14 -29.96 4.53
C GLY A 16 0.25 -30.22 5.98
N SER A 17 0.41 -31.48 6.34
CA SER A 17 0.86 -31.91 7.66
C SER A 17 2.09 -32.83 7.52
N PRO A 18 3.33 -32.29 7.50
CA PRO A 18 3.69 -30.88 7.71
C PRO A 18 3.57 -30.01 6.45
N ASN A 19 3.57 -28.69 6.63
CA ASN A 19 3.73 -27.74 5.52
C ASN A 19 5.14 -27.83 4.93
N VAL A 20 5.26 -27.60 3.62
CA VAL A 20 6.56 -27.60 2.93
C VAL A 20 6.76 -26.31 2.15
N LEU A 21 7.81 -25.55 2.50
CA LEU A 21 8.26 -24.38 1.74
C LEU A 21 9.38 -24.80 0.80
N ILE A 22 9.28 -24.42 -0.47
CA ILE A 22 10.28 -24.70 -1.49
C ILE A 22 11.02 -23.41 -1.81
N THR A 23 12.35 -23.49 -1.75
CA THR A 23 13.27 -22.40 -2.09
C THR A 23 14.24 -22.89 -3.17
N PRO A 24 15.02 -22.01 -3.82
CA PRO A 24 16.07 -22.44 -4.74
C PRO A 24 17.11 -23.36 -4.10
N GLY A 25 17.38 -23.18 -2.79
CA GLY A 25 18.40 -23.92 -2.05
C GLY A 25 17.91 -25.18 -1.35
N GLY A 26 16.60 -25.49 -1.40
CA GLY A 26 16.08 -26.70 -0.76
C GLY A 26 14.63 -26.58 -0.30
N ARG A 27 14.28 -27.42 0.69
CA ARG A 27 12.94 -27.52 1.25
C ARG A 27 12.97 -27.35 2.76
N ILE A 28 12.01 -26.59 3.29
CA ILE A 28 11.80 -26.40 4.72
C ILE A 28 10.49 -27.09 5.08
N ARG A 29 10.51 -27.97 6.08
CA ARG A 29 9.31 -28.60 6.64
C ARG A 29 8.99 -27.94 7.97
N THR A 30 7.73 -27.55 8.16
CA THR A 30 7.28 -26.87 9.37
C THR A 30 5.82 -27.17 9.65
N GLU A 31 5.44 -27.07 10.92
CA GLU A 31 4.07 -27.20 11.38
C GLU A 31 3.25 -25.94 11.12
N GLU A 32 3.76 -24.77 11.50
CA GLU A 32 3.09 -23.47 11.35
C GLU A 32 3.81 -22.63 10.29
N VAL A 33 3.03 -21.87 9.50
CA VAL A 33 3.54 -20.90 8.51
C VAL A 33 2.82 -19.58 8.68
N VAL A 34 3.59 -18.47 8.69
CA VAL A 34 3.05 -17.11 8.63
C VAL A 34 3.44 -16.47 7.29
N VAL A 35 2.46 -16.02 6.53
CA VAL A 35 2.62 -15.30 5.26
C VAL A 35 2.39 -13.82 5.49
N ALA A 36 3.48 -13.04 5.49
CA ALA A 36 3.49 -11.60 5.72
C ALA A 36 4.24 -10.85 4.60
N VAL A 37 3.84 -11.09 3.34
CA VAL A 37 4.58 -10.64 2.14
C VAL A 37 3.93 -9.45 1.40
N ASN A 38 3.01 -8.73 2.06
CA ASN A 38 2.35 -7.51 1.54
C ASN A 38 1.88 -7.69 0.08
N ALA A 39 2.25 -6.78 -0.83
CA ALA A 39 1.82 -6.75 -2.23
C ALA A 39 2.09 -8.04 -3.01
N ALA A 40 3.07 -8.85 -2.60
CA ALA A 40 3.33 -10.15 -3.22
C ALA A 40 2.19 -11.17 -2.98
N ALA A 41 1.35 -10.95 -1.95
CA ALA A 41 0.19 -11.78 -1.68
C ALA A 41 -0.98 -11.49 -2.62
N ALA A 42 -0.98 -10.42 -3.41
CA ALA A 42 -2.15 -10.05 -4.22
C ALA A 42 -2.53 -11.09 -5.29
N GLY A 43 -1.58 -11.93 -5.74
CA GLY A 43 -1.86 -13.04 -6.67
C GLY A 43 -2.19 -14.37 -5.98
N TRP A 44 -2.02 -14.47 -4.66
CA TRP A 44 -2.15 -15.72 -3.92
C TRP A 44 -3.62 -16.08 -3.66
N GLY A 45 -3.99 -17.35 -3.83
CA GLY A 45 -5.39 -17.83 -3.78
C GLY A 45 -6.25 -17.28 -2.63
N PRO A 46 -5.79 -17.35 -1.36
CA PRO A 46 -6.50 -16.83 -0.19
C PRO A 46 -6.81 -15.31 -0.22
N THR A 47 -6.01 -14.53 -0.95
CA THR A 47 -6.02 -13.07 -0.94
C THR A 47 -6.36 -12.45 -2.30
N ARG A 48 -6.34 -13.22 -3.41
CA ARG A 48 -6.44 -12.72 -4.80
C ARG A 48 -7.69 -11.90 -5.14
N ARG A 49 -8.77 -12.14 -4.40
CA ARG A 49 -10.05 -11.42 -4.54
C ARG A 49 -10.27 -10.37 -3.46
N ARG A 50 -9.33 -10.17 -2.55
CA ARG A 50 -9.43 -9.23 -1.43
C ARG A 50 -8.41 -8.10 -1.53
N LEU A 51 -7.35 -8.31 -2.31
CA LEU A 51 -6.26 -7.36 -2.53
C LEU A 51 -6.17 -6.90 -3.98
N THR A 52 -5.74 -5.66 -4.13
CA THR A 52 -5.12 -5.15 -5.36
C THR A 52 -3.79 -4.50 -4.99
N ASN A 53 -2.95 -4.24 -5.99
CA ASN A 53 -1.69 -3.54 -5.77
C ASN A 53 -1.77 -2.14 -6.39
N PHE A 54 -1.25 -1.16 -5.67
CA PHE A 54 -1.04 0.21 -6.13
C PHE A 54 0.43 0.57 -6.03
N GLY A 55 0.91 1.42 -6.94
CA GLY A 55 2.19 2.08 -6.79
C GLY A 55 2.09 3.27 -5.85
N SER A 56 3.12 3.48 -5.06
CA SER A 56 3.33 4.71 -4.30
C SER A 56 4.76 5.16 -4.54
N TYR A 57 4.93 6.45 -4.81
CA TYR A 57 6.24 7.05 -5.07
C TYR A 57 6.49 8.19 -4.11
N VAL A 58 7.77 8.40 -3.84
CA VAL A 58 8.26 9.53 -3.07
C VAL A 58 9.40 10.20 -3.82
N VAL A 59 9.54 11.50 -3.58
CA VAL A 59 10.73 12.29 -3.87
C VAL A 59 11.34 12.75 -2.55
N LEU A 60 12.65 12.93 -2.51
CA LEU A 60 13.38 13.42 -1.36
C LEU A 60 14.30 14.55 -1.80
N THR A 61 14.24 15.68 -1.11
CA THR A 61 15.12 16.81 -1.38
C THR A 61 16.55 16.52 -0.91
N GLU A 62 17.50 17.31 -1.39
CA GLU A 62 18.79 17.48 -0.70
C GLU A 62 18.57 18.09 0.71
N PRO A 63 19.54 17.97 1.63
CA PRO A 63 19.45 18.61 2.94
C PRO A 63 19.36 20.13 2.82
N ARG A 64 18.27 20.71 3.33
CA ARG A 64 18.04 22.16 3.43
C ARG A 64 17.48 22.51 4.82
N PRO A 65 18.27 22.28 5.89
CA PRO A 65 17.83 22.62 7.25
C PRO A 65 17.51 24.11 7.39
N ASP A 66 18.19 24.97 6.64
CA ASP A 66 17.93 26.40 6.52
C ASP A 66 16.50 26.70 6.06
N LEU A 67 16.05 26.08 4.97
CA LEU A 67 14.69 26.29 4.47
C LEU A 67 13.62 25.65 5.37
N VAL A 68 13.92 24.49 5.95
CA VAL A 68 13.01 23.83 6.90
C VAL A 68 12.80 24.69 8.14
N GLU A 69 13.85 25.34 8.63
CA GLU A 69 13.80 26.30 9.73
C GLU A 69 13.03 27.57 9.33
N GLU A 70 13.27 28.10 8.12
CA GLU A 70 12.58 29.29 7.59
C GLU A 70 11.06 29.10 7.52
N ILE A 71 10.59 27.94 7.07
CA ILE A 71 9.14 27.63 7.03
C ILE A 71 8.59 27.17 8.39
N GLY A 72 9.43 27.11 9.43
CA GLY A 72 9.04 26.76 10.80
C GLY A 72 8.66 25.29 11.02
N TRP A 73 9.01 24.39 10.11
CA TRP A 73 8.59 22.98 10.17
C TRP A 73 9.64 22.05 10.80
N THR A 74 10.11 22.43 11.99
CA THR A 74 11.21 21.76 12.71
C THR A 74 10.75 20.62 13.64
N GLY A 75 9.44 20.47 13.86
CA GLY A 75 8.87 19.44 14.73
C GLY A 75 8.85 18.02 14.15
N GLY A 76 9.08 17.88 12.84
CA GLY A 76 9.15 16.57 12.18
C GLY A 76 7.82 15.84 12.04
N GLU A 77 6.72 16.58 12.15
CA GLU A 77 5.36 16.08 11.97
C GLU A 77 5.20 15.42 10.59
N ALA A 78 4.40 14.36 10.52
CA ALA A 78 3.96 13.80 9.25
C ALA A 78 2.64 14.47 8.85
N ILE A 79 2.60 15.03 7.64
CA ILE A 79 1.42 15.73 7.11
C ILE A 79 0.87 14.91 5.94
N THR A 80 -0.45 14.84 5.83
CA THR A 80 -1.15 14.31 4.66
C THR A 80 -2.30 15.23 4.30
N ASP A 81 -2.55 15.37 2.99
CA ASP A 81 -3.68 16.18 2.52
C ASP A 81 -5.01 15.40 2.55
N GLY A 82 -6.09 16.06 2.11
CA GLY A 82 -7.43 15.50 2.00
C GLY A 82 -7.75 14.75 0.70
N ARG A 83 -6.79 14.63 -0.24
CA ARG A 83 -7.05 14.07 -1.59
C ARG A 83 -7.39 12.57 -1.53
N MET A 84 -7.90 12.05 -2.64
CA MET A 84 -8.08 10.60 -2.77
C MET A 84 -6.72 9.96 -3.01
N PHE A 85 -5.97 10.48 -3.98
CA PHE A 85 -4.56 10.15 -4.15
C PHE A 85 -3.73 11.14 -3.35
N VAL A 86 -3.53 10.79 -2.08
CA VAL A 86 -2.92 11.67 -1.09
C VAL A 86 -1.51 12.08 -1.46
N HIS A 87 -1.21 13.34 -1.18
CA HIS A 87 0.13 13.73 -0.80
C HIS A 87 0.35 13.45 0.68
N TYR A 88 1.53 12.92 1.00
CA TYR A 88 2.00 12.72 2.36
C TYR A 88 3.46 13.11 2.43
N PHE A 89 3.86 13.85 3.47
CA PHE A 89 5.19 14.42 3.52
C PHE A 89 5.65 14.60 4.96
N ARG A 90 6.97 14.56 5.13
CA ARG A 90 7.64 14.79 6.42
C ARG A 90 9.06 15.29 6.22
N THR A 91 9.60 15.96 7.23
CA THR A 91 11.03 16.24 7.29
C THR A 91 11.81 15.03 7.79
N THR A 92 13.10 15.00 7.46
CA THR A 92 14.09 14.08 8.04
C THR A 92 14.94 14.80 9.09
N PRO A 93 15.61 14.07 10.00
CA PRO A 93 16.47 14.68 11.01
C PRO A 93 17.62 15.54 10.45
N ASP A 94 18.06 15.29 9.23
CA ASP A 94 19.11 16.04 8.53
C ASP A 94 18.56 17.21 7.66
N GLY A 95 17.29 17.57 7.81
CA GLY A 95 16.70 18.74 7.13
C GLY A 95 16.31 18.51 5.68
N ARG A 96 16.03 17.26 5.28
CA ARG A 96 15.42 16.96 3.97
C ARG A 96 13.91 16.94 4.09
N VAL A 97 13.22 17.04 2.97
CA VAL A 97 11.78 16.84 2.88
C VAL A 97 11.48 15.66 1.97
N LEU A 98 10.77 14.68 2.51
CA LEU A 98 10.18 13.58 1.77
C LEU A 98 8.77 13.97 1.38
N MET A 99 8.43 13.88 0.09
CA MET A 99 7.08 14.09 -0.43
C MET A 99 6.63 12.87 -1.22
N GLY A 100 5.49 12.32 -0.84
CA GLY A 100 4.90 11.14 -1.43
C GLY A 100 3.65 11.41 -2.25
N SER A 101 3.36 10.51 -3.17
CA SER A 101 2.12 10.44 -3.93
C SER A 101 1.63 8.99 -4.03
N GLY A 102 0.42 8.75 -3.52
CA GLY A 102 -0.28 7.45 -3.60
C GLY A 102 -0.94 7.17 -4.96
N SER A 103 -0.60 7.93 -6.01
CA SER A 103 -1.28 7.87 -7.31
C SER A 103 -0.72 6.84 -8.28
N GLY A 104 0.12 5.90 -7.87
CA GLY A 104 0.83 5.00 -8.78
C GLY A 104 -0.06 4.02 -9.55
N PRO A 105 0.55 3.22 -10.45
CA PRO A 105 -0.16 2.28 -11.31
C PRO A 105 -0.87 1.18 -10.51
N ILE A 106 -1.88 0.58 -11.12
CA ILE A 106 -2.61 -0.57 -10.56
C ILE A 106 -2.05 -1.86 -11.15
N GLY A 107 -1.83 -2.86 -10.29
CA GLY A 107 -1.37 -4.18 -10.68
C GLY A 107 -2.46 -5.04 -11.31
N PHE A 108 -2.17 -5.65 -12.46
CA PHE A 108 -3.08 -6.59 -13.12
C PHE A 108 -2.83 -8.02 -12.63
N GLY A 109 -3.88 -8.73 -12.23
CA GLY A 109 -3.80 -10.13 -11.83
C GLY A 109 -2.95 -10.38 -10.57
N GLY A 110 -2.75 -9.34 -9.74
CA GLY A 110 -1.90 -9.42 -8.55
C GLY A 110 -0.40 -9.55 -8.87
N ARG A 111 0.00 -9.26 -10.12
CA ARG A 111 1.39 -9.27 -10.55
C ARG A 111 2.09 -7.98 -10.13
N LEU A 112 3.36 -8.13 -9.78
CA LEU A 112 4.30 -7.02 -9.62
C LEU A 112 5.16 -6.93 -10.87
N ASP A 113 5.29 -5.74 -11.43
CA ASP A 113 6.11 -5.45 -12.59
C ASP A 113 6.91 -4.14 -12.39
N GLY A 114 7.76 -3.80 -13.36
CA GLY A 114 8.68 -2.67 -13.26
C GLY A 114 8.00 -1.30 -13.09
N ARG A 115 6.69 -1.18 -13.37
CA ARG A 115 5.96 0.09 -13.18
C ARG A 115 5.79 0.45 -11.72
N PHE A 116 5.93 -0.50 -10.79
CA PHE A 116 5.93 -0.18 -9.36
C PHE A 116 7.26 0.39 -8.87
N SER A 117 8.32 0.32 -9.68
CA SER A 117 9.64 0.89 -9.35
C SER A 117 10.08 2.02 -10.28
N ASN A 118 9.51 2.15 -11.49
CA ASN A 118 9.93 3.13 -12.50
C ASN A 118 8.82 4.06 -13.08
N ASP A 119 7.70 4.30 -12.37
CA ASP A 119 6.63 5.22 -12.79
C ASP A 119 7.01 6.70 -12.58
N LEU A 120 7.67 7.27 -13.59
CA LEU A 120 8.02 8.69 -13.64
C LEU A 120 6.82 9.64 -13.46
N PRO A 121 5.61 9.37 -13.99
CA PRO A 121 4.46 10.26 -13.78
C PRO A 121 4.07 10.44 -12.31
N THR A 122 4.10 9.37 -11.49
CA THR A 122 3.79 9.49 -10.05
C THR A 122 4.89 10.18 -9.29
N ALA A 123 6.16 9.98 -9.65
CA ALA A 123 7.28 10.74 -9.10
C ALA A 123 7.15 12.24 -9.42
N ALA A 124 6.84 12.59 -10.67
CA ALA A 124 6.60 13.97 -11.09
C ALA A 124 5.40 14.59 -10.36
N ARG A 125 4.33 13.81 -10.11
CA ARG A 125 3.21 14.27 -9.26
C ARG A 125 3.66 14.56 -7.83
N ALA A 126 4.49 13.70 -7.24
CA ALA A 126 5.02 13.94 -5.90
C ALA A 126 5.87 15.22 -5.86
N GLU A 127 6.73 15.45 -6.85
CA GLU A 127 7.49 16.69 -6.97
C GLU A 127 6.59 17.92 -7.17
N ALA A 128 5.58 17.85 -8.04
CA ALA A 128 4.61 18.94 -8.20
C ALA A 128 3.87 19.25 -6.88
N GLY A 129 3.55 18.21 -6.10
CA GLY A 129 3.02 18.34 -4.74
C GLY A 129 3.97 19.07 -3.80
N LEU A 130 5.28 18.76 -3.84
CA LEU A 130 6.31 19.47 -3.08
C LEU A 130 6.30 20.97 -3.42
N ARG A 131 6.38 21.32 -4.71
CA ARG A 131 6.42 22.72 -5.15
C ARG A 131 5.15 23.50 -4.81
N THR A 132 3.98 22.84 -4.91
CA THR A 132 2.68 23.49 -4.70
C THR A 132 2.36 23.66 -3.22
N LEU A 133 2.61 22.62 -2.41
CA LEU A 133 2.23 22.60 -0.99
C LEU A 133 3.28 23.24 -0.08
N LEU A 134 4.55 23.28 -0.52
CA LEU A 134 5.68 23.81 0.23
C LEU A 134 6.46 24.81 -0.63
N PRO A 135 5.86 25.97 -0.98
CA PRO A 135 6.52 26.96 -1.84
C PRO A 135 7.83 27.51 -1.26
N GLY A 136 8.00 27.52 0.07
CA GLY A 136 9.27 27.88 0.71
C GLY A 136 10.41 26.88 0.48
N LEU A 137 10.15 25.75 -0.20
CA LEU A 137 11.15 24.76 -0.61
C LEU A 137 11.40 24.76 -2.13
N ASP A 138 10.97 25.81 -2.84
CA ASP A 138 11.26 26.07 -4.26
C ASP A 138 12.72 25.76 -4.62
N GLU A 139 13.66 26.28 -3.84
CA GLU A 139 15.08 26.19 -4.14
C GLU A 139 15.69 24.82 -3.80
N ALA A 140 14.96 23.96 -3.07
CA ALA A 140 15.46 22.65 -2.70
C ALA A 140 15.44 21.72 -3.93
N ARG A 141 16.61 21.20 -4.31
CA ARG A 141 16.68 20.20 -5.39
C ARG A 141 16.13 18.86 -4.93
N VAL A 142 15.37 18.18 -5.79
CA VAL A 142 15.05 16.75 -5.60
C VAL A 142 16.32 15.94 -5.88
N GLU A 143 16.83 15.25 -4.86
CA GLU A 143 18.05 14.45 -4.96
C GLU A 143 17.75 13.02 -5.40
N CYS A 144 16.64 12.44 -4.94
CA CYS A 144 16.25 11.10 -5.33
C CYS A 144 14.73 10.91 -5.36
N ALA A 145 14.33 9.88 -6.11
CA ALA A 145 12.96 9.43 -6.20
C ALA A 145 12.94 7.90 -6.22
N TRP A 146 11.96 7.30 -5.54
CA TRP A 146 11.75 5.86 -5.60
C TRP A 146 10.27 5.53 -5.39
N GLY A 147 9.90 4.33 -5.78
CA GLY A 147 8.55 3.82 -5.58
C GLY A 147 8.53 2.35 -5.24
N GLY A 148 7.37 1.91 -4.78
CA GLY A 148 7.13 0.51 -4.48
C GLY A 148 5.66 0.15 -4.54
N PRO A 149 5.36 -1.15 -4.64
CA PRO A 149 4.00 -1.64 -4.58
C PRO A 149 3.50 -1.67 -3.12
N ILE A 150 2.25 -1.28 -2.93
CA ILE A 150 1.49 -1.50 -1.70
C ILE A 150 0.32 -2.42 -1.99
N ASP A 151 0.00 -3.32 -1.06
CA ASP A 151 -1.31 -3.96 -1.06
C ASP A 151 -2.41 -2.98 -0.67
N VAL A 152 -3.59 -3.13 -1.25
CA VAL A 152 -4.79 -2.37 -0.91
C VAL A 152 -5.95 -3.35 -0.80
N SER A 153 -6.52 -3.45 0.40
CA SER A 153 -7.71 -4.27 0.63
C SER A 153 -8.97 -3.58 0.11
N ALA A 154 -10.00 -4.38 -0.18
CA ALA A 154 -11.28 -3.88 -0.67
C ALA A 154 -11.98 -2.89 0.28
N ASP A 155 -11.74 -3.01 1.59
CA ASP A 155 -12.29 -2.16 2.64
C ASP A 155 -11.25 -1.21 3.27
N ARG A 156 -10.01 -1.18 2.74
CA ARG A 156 -8.88 -0.36 3.22
C ARG A 156 -8.42 -0.64 4.65
N LEU A 157 -8.84 -1.76 5.24
CA LEU A 157 -8.39 -2.20 6.55
C LEU A 157 -7.51 -3.45 6.42
N PRO A 158 -6.49 -3.62 7.29
CA PRO A 158 -5.74 -4.86 7.35
C PRO A 158 -6.66 -6.02 7.73
N PHE A 159 -6.31 -7.22 7.29
CA PHE A 159 -7.02 -8.43 7.68
C PHE A 159 -6.06 -9.58 7.88
N PHE A 160 -6.45 -10.45 8.79
CA PHE A 160 -5.66 -11.59 9.22
C PHE A 160 -6.52 -12.84 9.19
N GLY A 161 -5.88 -13.99 9.01
CA GLY A 161 -6.61 -15.25 9.10
C GLY A 161 -5.73 -16.45 8.83
N THR A 162 -6.38 -17.61 8.89
CA THR A 162 -5.77 -18.91 8.59
C THR A 162 -6.39 -19.44 7.31
N VAL A 163 -5.58 -20.02 6.42
CA VAL A 163 -6.10 -20.73 5.25
C VAL A 163 -6.90 -21.94 5.75
N PRO A 164 -8.14 -22.16 5.28
CA PRO A 164 -8.98 -23.26 5.76
C PRO A 164 -8.28 -24.62 5.72
N ASP A 165 -8.54 -25.44 6.72
CA ASP A 165 -8.00 -26.81 6.86
C ASP A 165 -6.46 -26.87 6.80
N SER A 166 -5.79 -25.80 7.23
CA SER A 166 -4.32 -25.71 7.23
C SER A 166 -3.78 -24.96 8.44
N ARG A 167 -2.45 -24.97 8.54
CA ARG A 167 -1.66 -24.24 9.55
C ARG A 167 -0.87 -23.10 8.90
N VAL A 168 -1.53 -22.41 7.96
CA VAL A 168 -0.98 -21.28 7.20
C VAL A 168 -1.75 -20.02 7.55
N HIS A 169 -1.13 -19.17 8.35
CA HIS A 169 -1.65 -17.88 8.77
C HIS A 169 -1.16 -16.77 7.85
N TYR A 170 -1.93 -15.71 7.69
CA TYR A 170 -1.56 -14.59 6.83
C TYR A 170 -2.09 -13.27 7.36
N GLY A 171 -1.34 -12.21 7.08
CA GLY A 171 -1.73 -10.82 7.33
C GLY A 171 -1.47 -10.00 6.08
N ALA A 172 -2.48 -9.26 5.63
CA ALA A 172 -2.40 -8.44 4.41
C ALA A 172 -3.39 -7.27 4.45
N GLY A 173 -3.36 -6.43 3.41
CA GLY A 173 -4.34 -5.37 3.20
C GLY A 173 -4.07 -4.12 4.02
N TYR A 174 -2.81 -3.87 4.37
CA TYR A 174 -2.41 -2.70 5.13
C TYR A 174 -2.65 -1.39 4.39
N SER A 175 -2.90 -1.41 3.08
CA SER A 175 -3.48 -0.29 2.33
C SER A 175 -2.66 0.99 2.45
N GLY A 176 -1.33 0.86 2.40
CA GLY A 176 -0.37 1.96 2.52
C GLY A 176 -0.05 2.41 3.95
N HIS A 177 -0.70 1.85 4.97
CA HIS A 177 -0.56 2.29 6.37
C HIS A 177 0.15 1.24 7.25
N GLY A 178 0.94 0.33 6.67
CA GLY A 178 1.41 -0.86 7.38
C GLY A 178 2.47 -0.66 8.46
N ALA A 179 3.26 0.42 8.40
CA ALA A 179 4.40 0.62 9.30
C ALA A 179 3.98 0.65 10.78
N GLY A 180 3.04 1.52 11.15
CA GLY A 180 2.52 1.63 12.51
C GLY A 180 1.78 0.38 13.03
N PRO A 181 0.71 -0.10 12.37
CA PRO A 181 -0.11 -1.21 12.83
C PRO A 181 0.55 -2.59 12.66
N SER A 182 1.75 -2.68 12.07
CA SER A 182 2.47 -3.96 11.92
C SER A 182 2.73 -4.65 13.26
N TRP A 183 2.93 -3.89 14.34
CA TRP A 183 3.06 -4.44 15.70
C TRP A 183 1.81 -5.23 16.10
N LEU A 184 0.62 -4.64 15.92
CA LEU A 184 -0.65 -5.29 16.19
C LEU A 184 -0.83 -6.53 15.30
N GLY A 185 -0.47 -6.41 14.02
CA GLY A 185 -0.49 -7.55 13.11
C GLY A 185 0.43 -8.70 13.54
N GLY A 186 1.58 -8.38 14.13
CA GLY A 186 2.49 -9.36 14.74
C GLY A 186 1.86 -10.09 15.92
N GLN A 187 1.20 -9.38 16.83
CA GLN A 187 0.48 -9.98 17.97
C GLN A 187 -0.61 -10.94 17.47
N ILE A 188 -1.44 -10.48 16.54
CA ILE A 188 -2.51 -11.30 15.95
C ILE A 188 -1.95 -12.57 15.29
N LEU A 189 -0.91 -12.45 14.48
CA LEU A 189 -0.32 -13.60 13.77
C LEU A 189 0.35 -14.58 14.73
N ALA A 190 0.95 -14.09 15.81
CA ALA A 190 1.50 -14.94 16.86
C ALA A 190 0.39 -15.72 17.58
N SER A 191 -0.68 -15.05 18.02
CA SER A 191 -1.82 -15.71 18.67
C SER A 191 -2.52 -16.73 17.75
N LEU A 192 -2.66 -16.41 16.46
CA LEU A 192 -3.19 -17.35 15.46
C LEU A 192 -2.30 -18.60 15.32
N ALA A 193 -0.99 -18.43 15.24
CA ALA A 193 -0.03 -19.54 15.12
C ALA A 193 0.07 -20.39 16.39
N LEU A 194 -0.11 -19.78 17.56
CA LEU A 194 -0.17 -20.46 18.85
C LEU A 194 -1.55 -21.05 19.15
N ARG A 195 -2.55 -20.79 18.30
CA ARG A 195 -3.94 -21.22 18.47
C ARG A 195 -4.56 -20.73 19.79
N ALA A 196 -4.19 -19.51 20.18
CA ALA A 196 -4.74 -18.86 21.35
C ALA A 196 -6.17 -18.38 21.08
N ASP A 197 -7.02 -18.51 22.10
CA ASP A 197 -8.35 -17.88 22.16
C ASP A 197 -8.24 -16.67 23.08
N ASP A 198 -7.96 -15.51 22.50
CA ASP A 198 -7.57 -14.30 23.22
C ASP A 198 -8.11 -13.02 22.56
N GLU A 199 -7.79 -11.88 23.17
CA GLU A 199 -8.22 -10.57 22.68
C GLU A 199 -7.74 -10.28 21.25
N TRP A 200 -6.60 -10.84 20.82
CA TRP A 200 -6.04 -10.61 19.49
C TRP A 200 -6.80 -11.39 18.42
N THR A 201 -7.13 -12.65 18.69
CA THR A 201 -7.90 -13.49 17.75
C THR A 201 -9.38 -13.09 17.69
N ALA A 202 -9.90 -12.43 18.74
CA ALA A 202 -11.25 -11.88 18.78
C ALA A 202 -11.44 -10.59 17.96
N LEU A 203 -10.37 -9.88 17.58
CA LEU A 203 -10.47 -8.59 16.88
C LEU A 203 -11.27 -8.68 15.57
N PRO A 204 -12.05 -7.63 15.21
CA PRO A 204 -12.69 -7.54 13.88
C PRO A 204 -11.69 -7.59 12.72
N LEU A 205 -10.41 -7.36 12.97
CA LEU A 205 -9.34 -7.54 11.99
C LEU A 205 -9.17 -9.01 11.55
N VAL A 206 -9.59 -9.95 12.39
CA VAL A 206 -9.56 -11.40 12.18
C VAL A 206 -10.94 -11.94 11.81
N THR A 207 -11.98 -11.53 12.54
CA THR A 207 -13.29 -12.19 12.52
C THR A 207 -14.23 -11.66 11.43
N ARG A 208 -14.01 -10.44 10.90
CA ARG A 208 -14.91 -9.85 9.90
C ARG A 208 -14.78 -10.53 8.54
N LYS A 209 -15.85 -10.47 7.77
CA LYS A 209 -15.84 -10.87 6.35
C LYS A 209 -15.27 -9.75 5.48
N VAL A 210 -14.05 -9.93 4.99
CA VAL A 210 -13.42 -8.99 4.05
C VAL A 210 -14.18 -9.00 2.70
N PRO A 211 -14.59 -7.84 2.17
CA PRO A 211 -15.25 -7.74 0.89
C PRO A 211 -14.39 -8.30 -0.26
N ARG A 212 -15.05 -8.70 -1.34
CA ARG A 212 -14.37 -9.22 -2.53
C ARG A 212 -14.37 -8.17 -3.64
N LEU A 213 -13.20 -7.94 -4.22
CA LEU A 213 -13.01 -7.20 -5.46
C LEU A 213 -13.61 -7.99 -6.64
N VAL A 214 -14.06 -7.25 -7.66
CA VAL A 214 -14.44 -7.82 -8.96
C VAL A 214 -13.25 -8.61 -9.57
N PRO A 215 -13.51 -9.67 -10.35
CA PRO A 215 -12.45 -10.43 -10.99
C PRO A 215 -11.74 -9.63 -12.11
N GLU A 216 -10.58 -10.11 -12.54
CA GLU A 216 -9.96 -9.62 -13.77
C GLU A 216 -10.76 -10.08 -15.00
N PRO A 217 -10.78 -9.28 -16.09
CA PRO A 217 -10.04 -8.03 -16.30
C PRO A 217 -10.75 -6.76 -15.79
N ILE A 218 -11.95 -6.88 -15.22
CA ILE A 218 -12.78 -5.74 -14.80
C ILE A 218 -12.05 -4.91 -13.73
N LYS A 219 -11.41 -5.56 -12.76
CA LYS A 219 -10.66 -4.89 -11.69
C LYS A 219 -9.53 -4.03 -12.24
N GLY A 220 -8.65 -4.59 -13.05
CA GLY A 220 -7.49 -3.89 -13.58
C GLY A 220 -7.87 -2.77 -14.53
N LEU A 221 -8.72 -3.06 -15.53
CA LEU A 221 -9.11 -2.08 -16.55
C LEU A 221 -10.02 -0.99 -15.96
N GLY A 222 -11.07 -1.39 -15.23
CA GLY A 222 -11.98 -0.45 -14.58
C GLY A 222 -11.27 0.39 -13.52
N GLY A 223 -10.39 -0.23 -12.74
CA GLY A 223 -9.55 0.48 -11.76
C GLY A 223 -8.64 1.52 -12.43
N ALA A 224 -8.02 1.20 -13.57
CA ALA A 224 -7.16 2.14 -14.29
C ALA A 224 -7.95 3.34 -14.84
N VAL A 225 -9.14 3.09 -15.38
CA VAL A 225 -10.06 4.15 -15.88
C VAL A 225 -10.52 5.05 -14.74
N VAL A 226 -10.99 4.47 -13.63
CA VAL A 226 -11.40 5.21 -12.43
C VAL A 226 -10.22 6.04 -11.88
N ARG A 227 -9.03 5.45 -11.79
CA ARG A 227 -7.82 6.15 -11.34
C ARG A 227 -7.53 7.36 -12.22
N ALA A 228 -7.52 7.19 -13.54
CA ALA A 228 -7.25 8.27 -14.47
C ALA A 228 -8.29 9.40 -14.36
N ALA A 229 -9.57 9.04 -14.24
CA ALA A 229 -10.64 10.01 -14.04
C ALA A 229 -10.50 10.78 -12.72
N THR A 230 -10.21 10.09 -11.61
CA THR A 230 -10.00 10.74 -10.31
C THR A 230 -8.81 11.67 -10.33
N LEU A 231 -7.70 11.28 -10.97
CA LEU A 231 -6.55 12.16 -11.16
C LEU A 231 -6.92 13.41 -11.94
N ALA A 232 -7.63 13.27 -13.05
CA ALA A 232 -8.08 14.42 -13.84
C ALA A 232 -9.03 15.35 -13.07
N VAL A 233 -9.87 14.82 -12.17
CA VAL A 233 -10.71 15.63 -11.28
C VAL A 233 -9.85 16.40 -10.27
N GLU A 234 -8.87 15.74 -9.65
CA GLU A 234 -7.95 16.39 -8.70
C GLU A 234 -7.11 17.48 -9.37
N ASP A 235 -6.64 17.25 -10.59
CA ASP A 235 -5.82 18.20 -11.35
C ASP A 235 -6.65 19.43 -11.77
N ALA A 236 -7.88 19.22 -12.24
CA ALA A 236 -8.78 20.33 -12.55
C ALA A 236 -9.04 21.19 -11.30
N ALA A 237 -9.30 20.54 -10.15
CA ALA A 237 -9.53 21.24 -8.89
C ALA A 237 -8.30 22.01 -8.41
N ALA A 238 -7.09 21.47 -8.58
CA ALA A 238 -5.84 22.16 -8.27
C ALA A 238 -5.66 23.44 -9.11
N ASP A 239 -6.13 23.43 -10.35
CA ASP A 239 -6.11 24.59 -11.25
C ASP A 239 -7.31 25.55 -11.05
N GLY A 240 -8.12 25.34 -10.02
CA GLY A 240 -9.33 26.15 -9.75
C GLY A 240 -10.45 25.95 -10.79
N ARG A 241 -10.43 24.83 -11.51
CA ARG A 241 -11.41 24.47 -12.55
C ARG A 241 -12.24 23.26 -12.14
N GLU A 242 -13.40 23.10 -12.77
CA GLU A 242 -14.21 21.90 -12.62
C GLU A 242 -13.94 20.93 -13.79
N ALA A 243 -13.72 19.65 -13.47
CA ALA A 243 -13.57 18.63 -14.51
C ALA A 243 -14.90 18.38 -15.23
N ALA A 244 -14.82 17.96 -16.50
CA ALA A 244 -16.00 17.66 -17.32
C ALA A 244 -16.91 16.60 -16.65
N LEU A 245 -18.22 16.76 -16.80
CA LEU A 245 -19.23 15.87 -16.19
C LEU A 245 -18.97 14.37 -16.42
N PRO A 246 -18.61 13.90 -17.63
CA PRO A 246 -18.33 12.47 -17.85
C PRO A 246 -17.15 11.97 -17.01
N VAL A 247 -16.10 12.78 -16.84
CA VAL A 247 -14.92 12.44 -16.04
C VAL A 247 -15.28 12.30 -14.56
N ARG A 248 -16.06 13.26 -14.04
CA ARG A 248 -16.56 13.22 -12.66
C ARG A 248 -17.47 12.01 -12.41
N ALA A 249 -18.33 11.66 -13.37
CA ALA A 249 -19.19 10.49 -13.27
C ALA A 249 -18.37 9.20 -13.19
N VAL A 250 -17.31 9.06 -13.99
CA VAL A 250 -16.40 7.91 -13.94
C VAL A 250 -15.65 7.85 -12.60
N ALA A 251 -15.14 8.98 -12.11
CA ALA A 251 -14.45 9.05 -10.81
C ALA A 251 -15.37 8.65 -9.63
N ALA A 252 -16.67 8.95 -9.74
CA ALA A 252 -17.68 8.60 -8.72
C ALA A 252 -18.15 7.13 -8.78
N LEU A 253 -17.85 6.41 -9.87
CA LEU A 253 -18.39 5.08 -10.14
C LEU A 253 -18.15 4.06 -9.01
N PRO A 254 -16.97 3.98 -8.36
CA PRO A 254 -16.77 3.09 -7.21
C PRO A 254 -17.77 3.30 -6.08
N ARG A 255 -18.13 4.56 -5.80
CA ARG A 255 -19.06 4.91 -4.73
C ARG A 255 -20.47 4.42 -5.05
N LEU A 256 -20.88 4.58 -6.31
CA LEU A 256 -22.20 4.18 -6.80
C LEU A 256 -22.40 2.66 -6.75
N VAL A 257 -21.33 1.88 -6.89
CA VAL A 257 -21.39 0.41 -6.81
C VAL A 257 -21.04 -0.14 -5.42
N GLY A 258 -20.99 0.71 -4.39
CA GLY A 258 -20.74 0.31 -3.00
C GLY A 258 -19.30 -0.14 -2.72
N MET A 259 -18.35 0.14 -3.62
CA MET A 259 -16.93 -0.07 -3.36
C MET A 259 -16.40 1.09 -2.51
N ARG A 260 -15.80 0.77 -1.37
CA ARG A 260 -15.10 1.75 -0.50
C ARG A 260 -13.71 2.13 -1.01
N ILE A 261 -13.34 1.66 -2.20
CA ILE A 261 -12.10 2.02 -2.88
C ILE A 261 -12.33 3.40 -3.51
N GLY A 262 -11.58 4.41 -3.07
CA GLY A 262 -11.75 5.79 -3.52
C GLY A 262 -12.68 6.64 -2.65
N GLN A 263 -13.02 6.17 -1.45
CA GLN A 263 -13.81 6.92 -0.48
C GLN A 263 -12.91 7.46 0.63
N ARG A 264 -13.03 8.77 0.86
CA ARG A 264 -12.85 9.44 2.14
C ARG A 264 -14.17 10.11 2.45
#